data_AF-G0QCK8-F1
#
_entry.id   AF-G0QCK8-F1
#
_cell.length_a   1.000
_cell.length_b   1.000
_cell.length_c   1.000
_cell.angle_alpha   90.00
_cell.angle_beta   90.00
_cell.angle_gamma   90.00
#
_symmetry.space_group_name_H-M   'P 1'
#
loop_
_entity.id
_entity.type
_entity.pdbx_description
1 polymer ?
#
loop_
_entity_poly.entity_id
_entity_poly.type
_entity_poly.pdbx_seq_one_letter_code
_entity_poly.pdbx_strand_id
1 'polypeptide(L)' 'MTKHEDSAKWERYGDDGEFQGEMCPRCSAHLAVHDDRKTCGNCGYTKHQ' A
#
# COMPACT_ATOMS: atom_id res chain seq x y z
N MET A 1 -23.65 -3.01 -4.03
CA MET A 1 -22.92 -1.90 -3.41
C MET A 1 -22.40 -2.37 -2.05
N THR A 2 -21.34 -3.17 -2.05
CA THR A 2 -20.81 -3.79 -0.83
C THR A 2 -20.19 -2.70 0.05
N LYS A 3 -20.58 -2.64 1.32
CA LYS A 3 -20.11 -1.62 2.26
C LYS A 3 -18.64 -1.92 2.57
N HIS A 4 -17.73 -1.12 2.01
CA HIS A 4 -16.32 -1.19 2.38
C HIS A 4 -16.22 -0.67 3.80
N GLU A 5 -15.93 -1.58 4.74
CA GLU A 5 -15.66 -1.23 6.14
C GLU A 5 -14.55 -0.18 6.22
N ASP A 6 -14.61 0.66 7.25
CA ASP A 6 -13.79 1.86 7.39
C ASP A 6 -12.31 1.54 7.12
N SER A 7 -11.79 2.10 6.04
CA SER A 7 -10.48 1.74 5.53
C SER A 7 -9.45 2.24 6.53
N ALA A 8 -8.74 1.32 7.19
CA ALA A 8 -7.68 1.59 8.16
C ALA A 8 -6.42 2.20 7.50
N LYS A 9 -6.63 3.23 6.67
CA LYS A 9 -5.61 3.96 5.92
C LYS A 9 -4.60 4.60 6.86
N TRP A 10 -5.03 5.03 8.04
CA TRP A 10 -4.23 5.76 9.01
C TRP A 10 -3.16 4.88 9.69
N GLU A 11 -3.37 3.56 9.81
CA GLU A 11 -2.38 2.65 10.41
C GLU A 11 -1.09 2.52 9.60
N ARG A 12 -1.12 2.92 8.32
CA ARG A 12 0.04 2.86 7.41
C ARG A 12 0.94 4.08 7.49
N TYR A 13 0.50 5.12 8.19
CA TYR A 13 1.26 6.33 8.42
C TYR A 13 1.80 6.28 9.85
N GLY A 14 3.09 6.56 10.02
CA GLY A 14 3.71 6.69 11.34
C GLY A 14 3.21 7.94 12.07
N ASP A 15 3.58 8.08 13.33
CA ASP A 15 3.19 9.22 14.19
C ASP A 15 3.62 10.58 13.60
N ASP A 16 4.74 10.59 12.87
CA ASP A 16 5.27 11.74 12.12
C ASP A 16 4.55 12.04 10.80
N GLY A 17 3.57 11.22 10.39
CA GLY A 17 2.86 11.36 9.11
C GLY A 17 3.58 10.76 7.91
N GLU A 18 4.73 10.11 8.11
CA GLU A 18 5.48 9.41 7.07
C GLU A 18 4.87 8.03 6.77
N PHE A 19 4.77 7.67 5.49
CA PHE A 19 4.28 6.36 5.08
C PHE A 19 5.33 5.28 5.38
N GLN A 20 5.00 4.32 6.24
CA GLN A 20 5.95 3.29 6.67
C GLN A 20 6.09 2.10 5.70
N GLY A 21 5.45 2.17 4.52
CA GLY A 21 5.52 1.10 3.51
C GLY A 21 6.52 1.38 2.38
N GLU A 22 6.66 0.42 1.47
CA GLU A 22 7.49 0.60 0.27
C GLU A 22 6.76 1.42 -0.81
N MET A 23 7.52 2.28 -1.49
CA MET A 23 7.07 3.01 -2.68
C MET A 23 7.47 2.28 -3.97
N CYS A 24 6.66 2.45 -5.01
CA CYS A 24 6.89 1.80 -6.30
C CYS A 24 8.10 2.43 -7.00
N PRO A 25 9.10 1.63 -7.42
CA PRO A 25 10.26 2.16 -8.13
C PRO A 25 9.94 2.67 -9.54
N ARG A 26 8.74 2.38 -10.09
CA ARG A 26 8.34 2.82 -11.43
C ARG A 26 7.46 4.06 -11.45
N CYS A 27 6.54 4.19 -10.50
CA CYS A 27 5.52 5.25 -10.54
C CYS A 27 5.29 5.93 -9.19
N SER A 28 6.22 5.74 -8.24
CA SER A 28 6.24 6.36 -6.90
C SER A 28 4.97 6.21 -6.05
N ALA A 29 4.01 5.40 -6.49
CA ALA A 29 2.81 5.07 -5.72
C ALA A 29 3.12 4.09 -4.59
N HIS A 30 2.36 4.19 -3.50
CA HIS A 30 2.45 3.24 -2.37
C HIS A 30 2.18 1.81 -2.82
N LEU A 31 3.03 0.85 -2.42
CA LEU A 31 2.71 -0.56 -2.57
C LEU A 31 1.73 -0.99 -1.49
N ALA A 32 0.67 -1.66 -1.92
CA ALA A 32 -0.18 -2.44 -1.04
C ALA A 32 0.60 -3.64 -0.54
N VAL A 33 0.83 -3.69 0.77
CA VAL A 33 1.42 -4.84 1.45
C VAL A 33 0.32 -5.87 1.71
N HIS A 34 0.47 -7.05 1.13
CA HIS A 34 -0.25 -8.28 1.46
C HIS A 34 0.73 -9.27 2.10
N ASP A 35 0.20 -10.35 2.65
CA ASP A 35 0.98 -11.36 3.35
C ASP A 35 1.98 -12.08 2.40
N ASP A 36 1.54 -12.39 1.18
CA ASP A 36 2.29 -13.14 0.18
C ASP A 36 3.02 -12.27 -0.86
N ARG A 37 2.69 -10.98 -0.94
CA ARG A 37 3.18 -10.08 -1.99
C ARG A 37 2.99 -8.61 -1.66
N LYS A 38 3.77 -7.78 -2.34
CA LYS A 38 3.56 -6.34 -2.38
C LYS A 38 3.15 -5.93 -3.78
N THR A 39 2.05 -5.20 -3.90
CA THR A 39 1.44 -4.87 -5.19
C THR A 39 1.25 -3.37 -5.35
N CYS A 40 1.66 -2.81 -6.47
CA CYS A 40 1.39 -1.43 -6.82
C CYS A 40 0.02 -1.35 -7.51
N GLY A 41 -0.94 -0.69 -6.87
CA GLY A 41 -2.27 -0.48 -7.43
C GLY A 41 -2.33 0.45 -8.65
N ASN A 42 -1.26 1.20 -8.94
CA ASN A 42 -1.25 2.17 -10.04
C ASN A 42 -0.71 1.56 -11.36
N CYS A 43 0.41 0.83 -11.32
CA CYS A 43 1.06 0.28 -12.52
C CYS A 43 1.07 -1.26 -12.59
N GLY A 44 0.47 -1.95 -11.61
CA GLY A 44 0.42 -3.42 -11.56
C GLY A 44 1.74 -4.10 -11.16
N TYR A 45 2.76 -3.33 -10.77
CA TYR A 45 4.03 -3.90 -10.32
C TYR A 45 3.83 -4.77 -9.07
N THR A 46 4.26 -6.02 -9.12
CA THR A 46 4.15 -6.96 -8.01
C THR A 46 5.54 -7.44 -7.61
N LYS A 47 5.85 -7.37 -6.32
CA LYS A 47 7.07 -7.89 -5.72
C LYS A 47 6.68 -9.00 -4.75
N HIS A 48 7.05 -10.23 -5.06
CA HIS A 48 6.91 -11.37 -4.15
C HIS A 48 8.06 -11.33 -3.14
N GLN A 49 7.75 -11.63 -1.88
CA GLN A 49 8.71 -11.57 -0.77
C GLN A 49 9.04 -12.96 -0.27
#